data_AF-A0A8H2NWR0-F1
#
_entry.id   AF-A0A8H2NWR0-F1
#
_cell.length_a   1.000
_cell.length_b   1.000
_cell.length_c   1.000
_cell.angle_alpha   90.00
_cell.angle_beta   90.00
_cell.angle_gamma   90.00
#
_symmetry.space_group_name_H-M   'P 1'
#
loop_
_entity.id
_entity.type
_entity.pdbx_description
1 polymer ?
#
loop_
_entity_poly.entity_id
_entity_poly.type
_entity_poly.pdbx_seq_one_letter_code
_entity_poly.pdbx_strand_id
1 'polypeptide(L)'
;MCCTSHSAAALNYIEQGPILEDNAKSIGVVSGGQAIRWLDVRVEGMAAHAGTTPMPLRKDALYGVAQMIQAIEGLAADFAPDLRHHRDETIEAMEQQAVDALGYAQQSMVSGAGHDAIHLARYCPTAMVFIPCVGGLSHNEAEDVLPEDVRQGTDVLLNAVLARAEKID
;
A
#
# COMPACT_ATOMS: atom_id res chain seq x y z
N MET A 1 32.08 -10.75 10.11
CA MET A 1 31.17 -11.68 9.41
C MET A 1 29.88 -11.73 10.21
N CYS A 2 28.91 -10.90 9.85
CA CYS A 2 27.67 -10.68 10.61
C CYS A 2 26.55 -11.56 10.04
N CYS A 3 25.60 -11.98 10.86
CA CYS A 3 24.57 -13.00 10.63
C CYS A 3 23.49 -12.65 9.55
N THR A 4 23.84 -12.04 8.43
CA THR A 4 22.88 -11.55 7.43
C THR A 4 22.35 -12.61 6.46
N SER A 5 22.85 -13.85 6.49
CA SER A 5 22.38 -14.90 5.56
C SER A 5 21.09 -15.61 5.99
N HIS A 6 20.66 -15.49 7.26
CA HIS A 6 19.60 -16.33 7.84
C HIS A 6 18.28 -15.61 8.15
N SER A 7 18.22 -14.27 8.03
CA SER A 7 17.00 -13.51 8.28
C SER A 7 16.21 -13.29 7.00
N ALA A 8 14.91 -13.49 7.07
CA ALA A 8 13.93 -13.09 6.06
C ALA A 8 12.58 -12.88 6.72
N ALA A 9 11.74 -12.06 6.09
CA ALA A 9 10.39 -11.77 6.55
C ALA A 9 9.37 -12.11 5.47
N ALA A 10 8.16 -12.47 5.89
CA ALA A 10 7.03 -12.67 5.00
C ALA A 10 5.77 -12.11 5.67
N LEU A 11 4.97 -11.35 4.91
CA LEU A 11 3.74 -10.73 5.37
C LEU A 11 2.57 -11.14 4.47
N ASN A 12 1.49 -11.63 5.07
CA ASN A 12 0.19 -11.73 4.42
C ASN A 12 -0.68 -10.57 4.90
N TYR A 13 -1.30 -9.85 3.98
CA TYR A 13 -2.14 -8.69 4.28
C TYR A 13 -3.30 -8.60 3.30
N ILE A 14 -4.40 -7.95 3.69
CA ILE A 14 -5.45 -7.62 2.73
C ILE A 14 -4.97 -6.52 1.77
N GLU A 15 -5.49 -6.46 0.56
CA GLU A 15 -5.07 -5.48 -0.44
C GLU A 15 -5.26 -4.01 0.02
N GLN A 16 -6.34 -3.76 0.78
CA GLN A 16 -6.85 -2.42 1.11
C GLN A 16 -7.23 -1.61 -0.15
N GLY A 17 -7.60 -2.32 -1.21
CA GLY A 17 -7.99 -1.78 -2.51
C GLY A 17 -8.83 -2.80 -3.28
N PRO A 18 -9.43 -2.38 -4.41
CA PRO A 18 -10.40 -3.20 -5.13
C PRO A 18 -9.78 -4.07 -6.24
N ILE A 19 -8.47 -3.98 -6.51
CA ILE A 19 -7.87 -4.47 -7.76
C ILE A 19 -7.90 -6.00 -7.88
N LEU A 20 -7.70 -6.74 -6.79
CA LEU A 20 -7.78 -8.20 -6.76
C LEU A 20 -9.23 -8.67 -6.96
N GLU A 21 -10.19 -8.05 -6.27
CA GLU A 21 -11.61 -8.37 -6.40
C GLU A 21 -12.12 -8.07 -7.82
N ASP A 22 -11.87 -6.85 -8.33
CA ASP A 22 -12.29 -6.40 -9.66
C ASP A 22 -11.70 -7.25 -10.79
N ASN A 23 -10.47 -7.74 -10.62
CA ASN A 23 -9.78 -8.58 -11.61
C ASN A 23 -9.99 -10.09 -11.39
N ALA A 24 -10.82 -10.48 -10.42
CA ALA A 24 -11.06 -11.87 -10.02
C ALA A 24 -9.75 -12.64 -9.76
N LYS A 25 -8.83 -12.02 -9.01
CA LYS A 25 -7.57 -12.60 -8.56
C LYS A 25 -7.64 -12.86 -7.07
N SER A 26 -7.16 -14.02 -6.65
CA SER A 26 -7.16 -14.41 -5.25
C SER A 26 -5.88 -14.01 -4.54
N ILE A 27 -4.79 -13.78 -5.28
CA ILE A 27 -3.47 -13.43 -4.73
C ILE A 27 -2.86 -12.24 -5.46
N GLY A 28 -2.34 -11.29 -4.69
CA GLY A 28 -1.46 -10.22 -5.16
C GLY A 28 -0.01 -10.52 -4.82
N VAL A 29 0.85 -10.57 -5.82
CA VAL A 29 2.31 -10.66 -5.69
C VAL A 29 2.84 -9.22 -5.61
N VAL A 30 3.31 -8.79 -4.43
CA VAL A 30 3.62 -7.38 -4.18
C VAL A 30 5.09 -7.05 -4.47
N SER A 31 5.35 -6.64 -5.70
CA SER A 31 6.67 -6.27 -6.20
C SER A 31 7.32 -5.02 -5.55
N GLY A 32 6.58 -4.26 -4.74
CA GLY A 32 7.07 -3.06 -4.07
C GLY A 32 5.98 -2.23 -3.40
N GLY A 33 6.36 -1.09 -2.83
CA GLY A 33 5.44 -0.14 -2.19
C GLY A 33 5.56 1.28 -2.75
N GLN A 34 4.47 2.04 -2.68
CA GLN A 34 4.47 3.46 -3.06
C GLN A 34 5.17 4.32 -2.01
N ALA A 35 5.81 5.41 -2.47
CA ALA A 35 6.42 6.36 -1.56
C ALA A 35 5.36 7.25 -0.90
N ILE A 36 5.42 7.36 0.43
CA ILE A 36 4.45 8.14 1.22
C ILE A 36 5.14 9.37 1.80
N ARG A 37 4.51 10.54 1.66
CA ARG A 37 4.93 11.78 2.32
C ARG A 37 3.74 12.43 3.01
N TRP A 38 3.78 12.49 4.34
CA TRP A 38 2.80 13.24 5.13
C TRP A 38 3.29 14.67 5.34
N LEU A 39 2.35 15.62 5.26
CA LEU A 39 2.61 17.05 5.38
C LEU A 39 1.65 17.66 6.40
N ASP A 40 2.19 18.39 7.36
CA ASP A 40 1.40 19.27 8.23
C ASP A 40 1.47 20.69 7.69
N VAL A 41 0.31 21.27 7.37
CA VAL A 41 0.20 22.59 6.76
C VAL A 41 -0.67 23.48 7.63
N ARG A 42 -0.17 24.67 7.96
CA ARG A 42 -0.92 25.72 8.67
C ARG A 42 -1.12 26.91 7.76
N VAL A 43 -2.37 27.29 7.56
CA VAL A 43 -2.77 28.48 6.79
C VAL A 43 -3.26 29.54 7.77
N GLU A 44 -2.60 30.71 7.75
CA GLU A 44 -2.98 31.84 8.60
C GLU A 44 -3.65 32.94 7.80
N GLY A 45 -4.85 33.31 8.23
CA GLY A 45 -5.62 34.41 7.69
C GLY A 45 -5.63 35.63 8.61
N MET A 46 -6.67 36.44 8.50
CA MET A 46 -6.93 37.55 9.41
C MET A 46 -8.36 37.44 9.95
N ALA A 47 -8.49 37.27 11.26
CA ALA A 47 -9.80 37.23 11.91
C ALA A 47 -10.52 38.57 11.76
N ALA A 48 -11.77 38.54 11.31
CA ALA A 48 -12.59 39.71 11.11
C ALA A 48 -14.09 39.34 11.23
N HIS A 49 -14.96 40.34 11.35
CA HIS A 49 -16.39 40.08 11.52
C HIS A 49 -17.03 39.60 10.21
N ALA A 50 -17.67 38.43 10.24
CA ALA A 50 -18.19 37.74 9.06
C ALA A 50 -19.20 38.56 8.23
N GLY A 51 -19.97 39.46 8.86
CA GLY A 51 -20.97 40.29 8.18
C GLY A 51 -20.54 41.70 7.79
N THR A 52 -19.52 42.28 8.44
CA THR A 52 -19.19 43.71 8.29
C THR A 52 -17.88 43.94 7.57
N THR A 53 -17.05 42.91 7.40
CA THR A 53 -15.84 42.98 6.59
C THR A 53 -16.19 42.80 5.10
N PRO A 54 -16.01 43.84 4.26
CA PRO A 54 -16.22 43.75 2.81
C PRO A 54 -15.38 42.63 2.20
N MET A 55 -15.92 41.94 1.19
CA MET A 55 -15.25 40.79 0.56
C MET A 55 -13.80 41.04 0.13
N PRO A 56 -13.45 42.19 -0.51
CA PRO A 56 -12.07 42.44 -0.95
C PRO A 56 -11.05 42.60 0.18
N LEU A 57 -11.50 42.81 1.43
CA LEU A 57 -10.62 43.02 2.59
C LEU A 57 -10.40 41.74 3.41
N ARG A 58 -11.04 40.63 3.04
CA ARG A 58 -10.94 39.37 3.79
C ARG A 58 -9.62 38.67 3.49
N LYS A 59 -9.06 38.04 4.52
CA LYS A 59 -7.97 37.05 4.41
C LYS A 59 -8.44 35.77 5.07
N ASP A 60 -9.28 35.03 4.35
CA ASP A 60 -9.97 33.86 4.86
C ASP A 60 -9.10 32.60 4.71
N ALA A 61 -8.69 32.02 5.84
CA ALA A 61 -7.86 30.83 5.85
C ALA A 61 -8.58 29.60 5.29
N LEU A 62 -9.89 29.44 5.55
CA LEU A 62 -10.67 28.30 5.05
C LEU A 62 -10.84 28.37 3.55
N TYR A 63 -11.06 29.57 2.99
CA TYR A 63 -11.08 29.77 1.55
C TYR A 63 -9.73 29.39 0.92
N GLY A 64 -8.61 29.83 1.52
CA GLY A 64 -7.27 29.45 1.07
C GLY A 64 -7.04 27.94 1.11
N VAL A 65 -7.44 27.26 2.19
CA VAL A 65 -7.37 25.80 2.31
C VAL A 65 -8.20 25.10 1.24
N ALA A 66 -9.41 25.56 0.95
CA ALA A 66 -10.27 24.96 -0.08
C ALA A 66 -9.61 25.00 -1.47
N GLN A 67 -8.95 26.11 -1.82
CA GLN A 67 -8.19 26.22 -3.06
C GLN A 67 -6.96 25.30 -3.08
N MET A 68 -6.28 25.13 -1.93
CA MET A 68 -5.16 24.21 -1.82
C MET A 68 -5.59 22.76 -2.02
N ILE A 69 -6.72 22.33 -1.44
CA ILE A 69 -7.26 20.97 -1.61
C ILE A 69 -7.54 20.70 -3.10
N GLN A 70 -8.19 21.64 -3.80
CA GLN A 70 -8.46 21.50 -5.23
C GLN A 70 -7.17 21.41 -6.07
N ALA A 71 -6.16 22.22 -5.73
CA ALA A 71 -4.87 22.18 -6.43
C ALA A 71 -4.12 20.85 -6.19
N ILE A 72 -4.15 20.32 -4.96
CA ILE A 72 -3.54 19.04 -4.62
C ILE A 72 -4.20 17.90 -5.40
N GLU A 73 -5.54 17.88 -5.48
CA GLU A 73 -6.27 16.88 -6.26
C GLU A 73 -5.91 16.93 -7.74
N GLY A 74 -5.84 18.14 -8.31
CA GLY A 74 -5.40 18.33 -9.71
C GLY A 74 -3.98 17.82 -9.96
N LEU A 75 -3.04 18.13 -9.07
CA LEU A 75 -1.68 17.62 -9.15
C LEU A 75 -1.63 16.10 -9.03
N ALA A 76 -2.38 15.51 -8.10
CA ALA A 76 -2.42 14.06 -7.94
C ALA A 76 -2.92 13.37 -9.22
N ALA A 77 -3.98 13.90 -9.85
CA ALA A 77 -4.50 13.38 -11.11
C ALA A 77 -3.47 13.48 -12.26
N ASP A 78 -2.74 14.59 -12.34
CA ASP A 78 -1.72 14.81 -13.38
C ASP A 78 -0.51 13.88 -13.21
N PHE A 79 -0.13 13.54 -11.97
CA PHE A 79 1.03 12.69 -11.67
C PHE A 79 0.70 11.20 -11.50
N ALA A 80 -0.57 10.83 -11.34
CA ALA A 80 -0.99 9.43 -11.16
C ALA A 80 -0.42 8.43 -12.20
N PRO A 81 -0.33 8.76 -13.51
CA PRO A 81 0.26 7.85 -14.51
C PRO A 81 1.75 7.58 -14.32
N ASP A 82 2.45 8.48 -13.61
CA ASP A 82 3.90 8.55 -13.47
C ASP A 82 4.38 8.27 -12.04
N LEU A 83 3.50 7.81 -11.13
CA LEU A 83 3.88 7.40 -9.78
C LEU A 83 4.87 6.23 -9.89
N ARG A 84 6.16 6.56 -9.81
CA ARG A 84 7.25 5.60 -9.90
C ARG A 84 7.29 4.82 -8.60
N HIS A 85 7.07 3.53 -8.72
CA HIS A 85 7.22 2.59 -7.62
C HIS A 85 8.54 1.86 -7.77
N HIS A 86 9.29 1.74 -6.69
CA HIS A 86 10.49 0.91 -6.69
C HIS A 86 10.05 -0.55 -6.71
N ARG A 87 10.35 -1.25 -7.81
CA ARG A 87 10.21 -2.70 -7.89
C ARG A 87 11.54 -3.36 -7.56
N ASP A 88 11.49 -4.39 -6.73
CA ASP A 88 12.66 -5.23 -6.46
C ASP A 88 12.46 -6.59 -7.11
N GLU A 89 13.20 -6.84 -8.20
CA GLU A 89 13.12 -8.07 -8.98
C GLU A 89 13.45 -9.32 -8.14
N THR A 90 14.26 -9.17 -7.08
CA THR A 90 14.60 -10.28 -6.19
C THR A 90 13.43 -10.63 -5.29
N ILE A 91 12.75 -9.61 -4.74
CA ILE A 91 11.55 -9.79 -3.91
C ILE A 91 10.42 -10.40 -4.74
N GLU A 92 10.18 -9.86 -5.93
CA GLU A 92 9.14 -10.36 -6.83
C GLU A 92 9.38 -11.82 -7.22
N ALA A 93 10.63 -12.21 -7.54
CA ALA A 93 10.95 -13.60 -7.83
C ALA A 93 10.72 -14.53 -6.62
N MET A 94 10.98 -14.05 -5.40
CA MET A 94 10.72 -14.81 -4.17
C MET A 94 9.22 -15.02 -3.91
N GLU A 95 8.42 -13.97 -4.10
CA GLU A 95 6.97 -14.03 -3.93
C GLU A 95 6.33 -14.90 -5.00
N GLN A 96 6.77 -14.76 -6.26
CA GLN A 96 6.28 -15.58 -7.35
C GLN A 96 6.54 -17.07 -7.07
N GLN A 97 7.74 -17.42 -6.57
CA GLN A 97 8.07 -18.79 -6.18
C GLN A 97 7.10 -19.35 -5.11
N ALA A 98 6.64 -18.53 -4.17
CA ALA A 98 5.73 -18.97 -3.11
C ALA A 98 4.32 -19.31 -3.63
N VAL A 99 3.90 -18.67 -4.73
CA VAL A 99 2.56 -18.82 -5.30
C VAL A 99 2.51 -19.89 -6.41
N ASP A 100 3.59 -20.07 -7.18
CA ASP A 100 3.61 -20.91 -8.38
C ASP A 100 3.14 -22.35 -8.16
N ALA A 101 3.44 -22.92 -6.98
CA ALA A 101 3.07 -24.30 -6.64
C ALA A 101 1.58 -24.48 -6.27
N LEU A 102 0.85 -23.39 -6.01
CA LEU A 102 -0.51 -23.44 -5.47
C LEU A 102 -1.60 -23.32 -6.53
N GLY A 103 -1.26 -22.81 -7.72
CA GLY A 103 -2.20 -22.70 -8.85
C GLY A 103 -3.32 -21.67 -8.65
N TYR A 104 -3.17 -20.73 -7.72
CA TYR A 104 -4.14 -19.67 -7.48
C TYR A 104 -4.11 -18.60 -8.56
N ALA A 105 -5.26 -17.96 -8.79
CA ALA A 105 -5.35 -16.82 -9.70
C ALA A 105 -4.60 -15.64 -9.08
N GLN A 106 -3.51 -15.20 -9.73
CA GLN A 106 -2.62 -14.18 -9.21
C GLN A 106 -2.39 -13.01 -10.16
N GLN A 107 -1.96 -11.88 -9.62
CA GLN A 107 -1.40 -10.75 -10.39
C GLN A 107 -0.27 -10.07 -9.63
N SER A 108 0.74 -9.57 -10.36
CA SER A 108 1.77 -8.68 -9.81
C SER A 108 1.21 -7.28 -9.59
N MET A 109 1.52 -6.69 -8.44
CA MET A 109 1.05 -5.36 -8.06
C MET A 109 2.04 -4.62 -7.16
N VAL A 110 1.69 -3.38 -6.82
CA VAL A 110 2.41 -2.53 -5.87
C VAL A 110 1.46 -2.20 -4.75
N SER A 111 1.94 -2.22 -3.50
CA SER A 111 1.14 -1.73 -2.38
C SER A 111 1.07 -0.20 -2.38
N GLY A 112 -0.17 0.33 -2.43
CA GLY A 112 -0.49 1.74 -2.17
C GLY A 112 -0.28 2.17 -0.72
N ALA A 113 -0.30 1.22 0.21
CA ALA A 113 -0.21 1.47 1.64
C ALA A 113 1.20 1.26 2.20
N GLY A 114 1.46 1.87 3.36
CA GLY A 114 2.67 1.61 4.13
C GLY A 114 2.53 0.32 4.93
N HIS A 115 3.58 -0.52 4.94
CA HIS A 115 3.63 -1.74 5.75
C HIS A 115 5.00 -1.88 6.40
N ASP A 116 5.06 -2.60 7.54
CA ASP A 116 6.32 -2.96 8.18
C ASP A 116 7.27 -3.70 7.23
N ALA A 117 6.72 -4.48 6.29
CA ALA A 117 7.47 -5.17 5.24
C ALA A 117 8.34 -4.23 4.40
N ILE A 118 7.85 -3.02 4.09
CA ILE A 118 8.61 -2.00 3.33
C ILE A 118 9.84 -1.54 4.13
N HIS A 119 9.73 -1.51 5.46
CA HIS A 119 10.84 -1.17 6.34
C HIS A 119 11.82 -2.33 6.49
N LEU A 120 11.32 -3.57 6.65
CA LEU A 120 12.13 -4.78 6.79
C LEU A 120 12.93 -5.13 5.54
N ALA A 121 12.40 -4.82 4.35
CA ALA A 121 13.06 -5.04 3.06
C ALA A 121 14.46 -4.38 2.96
N ARG A 122 14.73 -3.34 3.78
CA ARG A 122 16.05 -2.69 3.84
C ARG A 122 17.13 -3.50 4.54
N TYR A 123 16.72 -4.51 5.33
CA TYR A 123 17.61 -5.25 6.21
C TYR A 123 17.66 -6.74 5.89
N CYS A 124 16.56 -7.29 5.35
CA CYS A 124 16.49 -8.69 4.94
C CYS A 124 15.52 -8.88 3.78
N PRO A 125 15.71 -9.93 2.96
CA PRO A 125 14.73 -10.32 1.96
C PRO A 125 13.34 -10.46 2.59
N THR A 126 12.38 -9.71 2.07
CA THR A 126 11.04 -9.60 2.65
C THR A 126 10.01 -9.79 1.55
N ALA A 127 9.12 -10.77 1.74
CA ALA A 127 7.99 -11.02 0.86
C ALA A 127 6.70 -10.40 1.43
N MET A 128 5.83 -9.91 0.58
CA MET A 128 4.49 -9.46 0.91
C MET A 128 3.48 -10.00 -0.09
N VAL A 129 2.40 -10.56 0.44
CA VAL A 129 1.34 -11.19 -0.33
C VAL A 129 0.03 -10.54 0.04
N PHE A 130 -0.74 -10.16 -0.98
CA PHE A 130 -2.07 -9.61 -0.80
C PHE A 130 -3.16 -10.64 -1.08
N ILE A 131 -4.24 -10.53 -0.31
CA ILE A 131 -5.52 -11.19 -0.57
C ILE A 131 -6.61 -10.13 -0.78
N PRO A 132 -7.70 -10.44 -1.50
CA PRO A 132 -8.82 -9.52 -1.69
C PRO A 132 -9.38 -9.00 -0.36
N CYS A 133 -9.99 -7.81 -0.42
CA CYS A 133 -10.86 -7.30 0.63
C CYS A 133 -12.20 -6.92 0.02
N VAL A 134 -13.29 -7.21 0.72
CA VAL A 134 -14.66 -7.08 0.18
C VAL A 134 -14.93 -5.60 -0.14
N GLY A 135 -15.22 -5.30 -1.41
CA GLY A 135 -15.47 -3.95 -1.89
C GLY A 135 -14.26 -3.01 -1.84
N GLY A 136 -13.04 -3.54 -1.64
CA GLY A 136 -11.82 -2.74 -1.52
C GLY A 136 -11.76 -1.86 -0.28
N LEU A 137 -12.59 -2.12 0.73
CA LEU A 137 -12.72 -1.27 1.91
C LEU A 137 -11.61 -1.53 2.92
N SER A 138 -11.07 -0.44 3.48
CA SER A 138 -10.10 -0.46 4.56
C SER A 138 -10.22 0.82 5.41
N HIS A 139 -9.72 0.80 6.65
CA HIS A 139 -9.88 1.89 7.64
C HIS A 139 -11.37 2.20 7.91
N ASN A 140 -12.21 1.17 7.83
CA ASN A 140 -13.65 1.23 8.02
C ASN A 140 -14.11 -0.01 8.79
N GLU A 141 -15.08 0.13 9.70
CA GLU A 141 -15.62 -1.00 10.49
C GLU A 141 -16.31 -2.08 9.64
N ALA A 142 -16.70 -1.74 8.40
CA ALA A 142 -17.26 -2.67 7.42
C ALA A 142 -16.19 -3.41 6.59
N GLU A 143 -14.90 -3.23 6.90
CA GLU A 143 -13.80 -4.02 6.32
C GLU A 143 -14.06 -5.52 6.56
N ASP A 144 -13.97 -6.32 5.50
CA ASP A 144 -14.25 -7.75 5.56
C ASP A 144 -13.41 -8.53 4.54
N VAL A 145 -13.23 -9.83 4.81
CA VAL A 145 -12.46 -10.76 4.00
C VAL A 145 -13.12 -12.13 3.98
N LEU A 146 -13.11 -12.80 2.82
CA LEU A 146 -13.69 -14.13 2.73
C LEU A 146 -12.77 -15.17 3.36
N PRO A 147 -13.30 -16.17 4.09
CA PRO A 147 -12.48 -17.22 4.70
C PRO A 147 -11.59 -17.98 3.71
N GLU A 148 -12.04 -18.13 2.46
CA GLU A 148 -11.28 -18.78 1.39
C GLU A 148 -10.06 -17.94 0.97
N ASP A 149 -10.20 -16.62 0.89
CA ASP A 149 -9.08 -15.72 0.58
C ASP A 149 -8.03 -15.75 1.69
N VAL A 150 -8.47 -15.75 2.96
CA VAL A 150 -7.57 -15.90 4.12
C VAL A 150 -6.83 -17.23 4.06
N ARG A 151 -7.52 -18.31 3.72
CA ARG A 151 -6.90 -19.64 3.58
C ARG A 151 -5.83 -19.63 2.50
N GLN A 152 -6.13 -19.11 1.31
CA GLN A 152 -5.19 -19.06 0.20
C GLN A 152 -3.97 -18.17 0.50
N GLY A 153 -4.18 -16.98 1.08
CA GLY A 153 -3.07 -16.13 1.52
C GLY A 153 -2.20 -16.80 2.60
N THR A 154 -2.82 -17.57 3.49
CA THR A 154 -2.10 -18.36 4.50
C THR A 154 -1.27 -19.47 3.88
N ASP A 155 -1.79 -20.16 2.87
CA ASP A 155 -1.06 -21.20 2.13
C ASP A 155 0.16 -20.62 1.41
N VAL A 156 0.02 -19.45 0.77
CA VAL A 156 1.15 -18.74 0.15
C VAL A 156 2.18 -18.33 1.19
N LEU A 157 1.75 -17.74 2.31
CA LEU A 157 2.65 -17.34 3.39
C LEU A 157 3.44 -18.54 3.93
N LEU A 158 2.77 -19.67 4.17
CA LEU A 158 3.41 -20.90 4.59
C LEU A 158 4.46 -21.37 3.57
N ASN A 159 4.11 -21.40 2.29
CA ASN A 159 5.04 -21.77 1.22
C ASN A 159 6.25 -20.83 1.16
N ALA A 160 6.06 -19.52 1.31
CA ALA A 160 7.14 -18.54 1.33
C ALA A 160 8.10 -18.80 2.50
N VAL A 161 7.55 -19.08 3.69
CA VAL A 161 8.34 -19.41 4.88
C VAL A 161 9.09 -20.73 4.70
N LEU A 162 8.45 -21.78 4.20
CA LEU A 162 9.08 -23.09 3.97
C LEU A 162 10.19 -22.99 2.91
N ALA A 163 9.92 -22.35 1.78
CA ALA A 163 10.91 -22.16 0.71
C ALA A 163 12.14 -21.38 1.20
N ARG A 164 12.00 -20.55 2.24
CA ARG A 164 13.11 -19.84 2.86
C ARG A 164 13.80 -20.65 3.95
N ALA A 165 13.05 -21.40 4.74
CA ALA A 165 13.57 -22.27 5.79
C ALA A 165 14.38 -23.45 5.23
N GLU A 166 14.04 -23.95 4.04
CA GLU A 166 14.75 -25.04 3.36
C GLU A 166 15.96 -24.58 2.54
N LYS A 167 16.07 -23.27 2.24
CA LYS A 167 17.29 -22.63 1.73
C LYS A 167 18.28 -22.39 2.88
N ILE A 168 18.70 -23.47 3.54
CA ILE A 168 19.80 -23.45 4.52
C ILE A 168 21.09 -23.61 3.73
N ASP A 169 21.75 -22.49 3.41
CA ASP A 169 23.13 -22.45 2.92
C ASP A 169 24.11 -22.22 4.09
#